data_AF-A0A1E5RAG8-F1
#
_entry.id   AF-A0A1E5RAG8-F1
#
_cell.length_a   1.000
_cell.length_b   1.000
_cell.length_c   1.000
_cell.angle_alpha   90.00
_cell.angle_beta   90.00
_cell.angle_gamma   90.00
#
_symmetry.space_group_name_H-M   'P 1'
#
loop_
_entity.id
_entity.type
_entity.pdbx_description
1 polymer ?
#
loop_
_entity_poly.entity_id
_entity_poly.type
_entity_poly.pdbx_seq_one_letter_code
_entity_poly.pdbx_strand_id
1 'polypeptide(L)'
;MQANDPMFQVSVDESEDTEWNDILRQQGVIPQKKEDPNDELDDVLNEVLAQKHANRLEHKTLDELDELEDEEDDDFLESYKQKRMGEILKLQKASKFGQVFHINKPEYAKEITEASEKGENGVYVLVHMSLSTNLQSRILSNLFVEAARKFKDLKFVEIPGNRCIENYPEKNCPTLIIYHKGEVVKNLVTLLMLGGNDTKLLDLEKLLVQVGCVNEHDSRLLINQSADGLDEDIKHLNIIDKRGGIRSGIQGKFNLGTGTNNSSDEEDFFD
;
A
#
# COMPACT_ATOMS: atom_id res chain seq x y z
N MET A 1 -9.01 -72.23 -52.48
CA MET A 1 -9.55 -72.18 -51.09
C MET A 1 -8.60 -71.31 -50.29
N GLN A 2 -9.11 -70.30 -49.59
CA GLN A 2 -8.30 -69.46 -48.69
C GLN A 2 -7.97 -70.27 -47.44
N ALA A 3 -6.71 -70.22 -47.00
CA ALA A 3 -6.34 -70.58 -45.64
C ALA A 3 -6.23 -69.26 -44.86
N ASN A 4 -7.17 -69.02 -43.95
CA ASN A 4 -7.05 -67.90 -43.01
C ASN A 4 -5.95 -68.25 -42.00
N ASP A 5 -5.01 -67.32 -41.85
CA ASP A 5 -3.99 -67.34 -40.80
C ASP A 5 -4.69 -67.18 -39.43
N PRO A 6 -4.38 -67.98 -38.40
CA PRO A 6 -5.01 -67.83 -37.09
C PRO A 6 -4.60 -66.49 -36.45
N MET A 7 -5.56 -65.58 -36.32
CA MET A 7 -5.39 -64.33 -35.57
C MET A 7 -5.04 -64.64 -34.11
N PHE A 8 -3.78 -64.40 -33.74
CA PHE A 8 -3.38 -64.35 -32.33
C PHE A 8 -4.05 -63.14 -31.67
N GLN A 9 -4.90 -63.39 -30.69
CA GLN A 9 -5.41 -62.34 -29.81
C GLN A 9 -4.31 -61.96 -28.81
N VAL A 10 -3.60 -60.86 -29.11
CA VAL A 10 -2.70 -60.22 -28.15
C VAL A 10 -3.57 -59.43 -27.17
N SER A 11 -3.64 -59.88 -25.92
CA SER A 11 -4.24 -59.10 -24.83
C SER A 11 -3.27 -57.98 -24.45
N VAL A 12 -3.53 -56.77 -24.92
CA VAL A 12 -2.78 -55.58 -24.53
C VAL A 12 -3.34 -55.08 -23.20
N ASP A 13 -2.47 -54.86 -22.21
CA ASP A 13 -2.85 -54.16 -20.99
C ASP A 13 -2.89 -52.65 -21.27
N GLU A 14 -4.06 -52.03 -21.10
CA GLU A 14 -4.30 -50.61 -21.37
C GLU A 14 -3.57 -49.66 -20.38
N SER A 15 -3.10 -50.22 -19.26
CA SER A 15 -2.48 -49.50 -18.14
C SER A 15 -0.94 -49.45 -18.16
N GLU A 16 -0.28 -50.25 -19.01
CA GLU A 16 1.18 -50.21 -19.14
C GLU A 16 1.62 -49.03 -20.04
N ASP A 17 2.58 -48.22 -19.58
CA ASP A 17 3.23 -47.20 -20.41
C ASP A 17 4.46 -47.82 -21.11
N THR A 18 4.25 -48.24 -22.36
CA THR A 18 5.30 -48.71 -23.26
C THR A 18 5.23 -47.93 -24.58
N GLU A 19 6.36 -47.78 -25.28
CA GLU A 19 6.40 -47.10 -26.59
C GLU A 19 5.38 -47.69 -27.60
N TRP A 20 5.06 -48.99 -27.47
CA TRP A 20 4.04 -49.67 -28.26
C TRP A 20 2.62 -49.22 -27.92
N ASN A 21 2.32 -49.00 -26.64
CA ASN A 21 1.01 -48.52 -26.21
C ASN A 21 0.77 -47.06 -26.63
N ASP A 22 1.78 -46.19 -26.62
CA ASP A 22 1.64 -44.82 -27.11
C ASP A 22 1.36 -44.76 -28.62
N ILE A 23 2.02 -45.62 -29.41
CA ILE A 23 1.71 -45.77 -30.84
C ILE A 23 0.27 -46.26 -31.03
N LEU A 24 -0.23 -47.18 -30.20
CA LEU A 24 -1.60 -47.67 -30.26
C LEU A 24 -2.65 -46.62 -29.80
N ARG A 25 -2.32 -45.76 -28.83
CA ARG A 25 -3.13 -44.58 -28.46
C ARG A 25 -3.17 -43.58 -29.62
N GLN A 26 -2.04 -43.33 -30.30
CA GLN A 26 -1.95 -42.41 -31.43
C GLN A 26 -2.70 -42.92 -32.69
N GLN A 27 -2.71 -44.24 -32.92
CA GLN A 27 -3.49 -44.89 -33.99
C GLN A 27 -4.99 -45.07 -33.65
N GLY A 28 -5.43 -44.65 -32.45
CA GLY A 28 -6.83 -44.72 -32.02
C GLY A 28 -7.34 -46.13 -31.72
N VAL A 29 -6.43 -47.08 -31.45
CA VAL A 29 -6.77 -48.47 -31.10
C VAL A 29 -7.07 -48.61 -29.60
N ILE A 30 -6.42 -47.81 -28.77
CA ILE A 30 -6.58 -47.76 -27.30
C ILE A 30 -6.96 -46.32 -26.91
N PRO A 31 -7.83 -46.10 -25.91
CA PRO A 31 -8.15 -44.76 -25.42
C PRO A 31 -6.90 -43.96 -25.01
N GLN A 32 -6.91 -42.66 -25.29
CA GLN A 32 -5.88 -41.75 -24.79
C GLN A 32 -5.87 -41.78 -23.26
N LYS A 33 -4.67 -41.83 -22.67
CA LYS A 33 -4.48 -41.70 -21.23
C LYS A 33 -5.02 -40.33 -20.82
N LYS A 34 -5.76 -40.26 -19.72
CA LYS A 34 -6.12 -38.95 -19.15
C LYS A 34 -4.85 -38.31 -18.64
N GLU A 35 -4.65 -37.03 -18.93
CA GLU A 35 -3.58 -36.23 -18.34
C GLU A 35 -3.68 -36.37 -16.82
N ASP A 36 -2.57 -36.70 -16.17
CA ASP A 36 -2.56 -36.90 -14.72
C ASP A 36 -2.72 -35.52 -14.06
N PRO A 37 -3.75 -35.31 -13.22
CA PRO A 37 -4.05 -33.99 -12.63
C PRO A 37 -3.01 -33.55 -11.57
N ASN A 38 -1.86 -34.24 -11.51
CA ASN A 38 -0.73 -33.93 -10.66
C ASN A 38 0.28 -33.02 -11.38
N ASP A 39 0.43 -33.11 -12.71
CA ASP A 39 1.38 -32.27 -13.45
C ASP A 39 0.95 -30.79 -13.41
N GLU A 40 -0.34 -30.50 -13.66
CA GLU A 40 -0.92 -29.16 -13.48
C GLU A 40 -0.80 -28.66 -12.02
N LEU A 41 -0.85 -29.59 -11.04
CA LEU A 41 -0.75 -29.26 -9.62
C LEU A 41 0.69 -28.91 -9.22
N ASP A 42 1.67 -29.63 -9.77
CA ASP A 42 3.10 -29.41 -9.53
C ASP A 42 3.58 -28.10 -10.18
N ASP A 43 3.13 -27.77 -11.39
CA ASP A 43 3.37 -26.47 -12.02
C ASP A 43 2.79 -25.30 -11.20
N VAL A 44 1.54 -25.45 -10.72
CA VAL A 44 0.92 -24.46 -9.82
C VAL A 44 1.66 -24.37 -8.48
N LEU A 45 2.17 -25.48 -7.93
CA LEU A 45 2.99 -25.46 -6.71
C LEU A 45 4.31 -24.70 -6.92
N ASN A 46 4.97 -24.93 -8.06
CA ASN A 46 6.22 -24.27 -8.44
C ASN A 46 6.01 -22.77 -8.64
N GLU A 47 4.94 -22.35 -9.32
CA GLU A 47 4.61 -20.93 -9.46
C GLU A 47 4.27 -20.28 -8.10
N VAL A 48 3.53 -20.98 -7.23
CA VAL A 48 3.25 -20.50 -5.85
C VAL A 48 4.52 -20.40 -5.00
N LEU A 49 5.48 -21.31 -5.17
CA LEU A 49 6.79 -21.24 -4.51
C LEU A 49 7.61 -20.06 -5.03
N ALA A 50 7.71 -19.89 -6.36
CA ALA A 50 8.39 -18.76 -6.99
C ALA A 50 7.77 -17.41 -6.58
N GLN A 51 6.44 -17.30 -6.53
CA GLN A 51 5.76 -16.10 -6.02
C GLN A 51 6.04 -15.86 -4.53
N LYS A 52 6.08 -16.90 -3.69
CA LYS A 52 6.50 -16.75 -2.28
C LYS A 52 7.95 -16.28 -2.15
N HIS A 53 8.84 -16.74 -3.03
CA HIS A 53 10.24 -16.31 -3.07
C HIS A 53 10.36 -14.84 -3.50
N ALA A 54 9.69 -14.46 -4.60
CA ALA A 54 9.63 -13.07 -5.05
C ALA A 54 9.08 -12.13 -3.96
N ASN A 55 8.01 -12.53 -3.27
CA ASN A 55 7.43 -11.76 -2.16
C ASN A 55 8.34 -11.71 -0.91
N ARG A 56 9.18 -12.74 -0.65
CA ARG A 56 10.21 -12.71 0.42
C ARG A 56 11.21 -11.58 0.20
N LEU A 57 11.52 -11.28 -1.07
CA LEU A 57 12.56 -10.35 -1.48
C LEU A 57 12.01 -8.96 -1.79
N GLU A 58 10.76 -8.85 -2.27
CA GLU A 58 10.07 -7.58 -2.57
C GLU A 58 10.06 -6.59 -1.39
N HIS A 59 10.05 -7.11 -0.16
CA HIS A 59 9.99 -6.32 1.06
C HIS A 59 11.36 -5.99 1.67
N LYS A 60 12.47 -6.49 1.11
CA LYS A 60 13.82 -6.31 1.66
C LYS A 60 14.51 -5.00 1.22
N THR A 61 15.37 -4.47 2.08
CA THR A 61 16.31 -3.40 1.75
C THR A 61 17.49 -3.93 0.93
N LEU A 62 18.37 -3.05 0.42
CA LEU A 62 19.57 -3.49 -0.32
C LEU A 62 20.53 -4.25 0.61
N ASP A 63 20.75 -3.72 1.82
CA ASP A 63 21.67 -4.30 2.80
C ASP A 63 21.17 -5.69 3.26
N GLU A 64 19.87 -5.83 3.53
CA GLU A 64 19.20 -7.12 3.83
C GLU A 64 19.20 -8.13 2.67
N LEU A 65 19.54 -7.68 1.46
CA LEU A 65 19.63 -8.53 0.27
C LEU A 65 21.06 -9.04 0.08
N ASP A 66 22.06 -8.20 0.35
CA ASP A 66 23.47 -8.61 0.41
C ASP A 66 23.69 -9.68 1.51
N GLU A 67 22.94 -9.62 2.62
CA GLU A 67 22.93 -10.69 3.64
C GLU A 67 22.33 -12.04 3.18
N LEU A 68 21.59 -12.07 2.06
CA LEU A 68 21.03 -13.31 1.48
C LEU A 68 21.89 -13.90 0.35
N GLU A 69 23.02 -13.26 0.00
CA GLU A 69 23.92 -13.71 -1.07
C GLU A 69 24.56 -15.08 -0.78
N ASP A 70 24.61 -15.50 0.50
CA ASP A 70 25.04 -16.84 0.91
C ASP A 70 23.93 -17.93 0.85
N GLU A 71 22.64 -17.56 0.67
CA GLU A 71 21.48 -18.48 0.76
C GLU A 71 20.76 -18.79 -0.58
N GLU A 72 20.93 -17.96 -1.62
CA GLU A 72 20.13 -18.02 -2.85
C GLU A 72 20.99 -18.03 -4.14
N ASP A 73 20.40 -18.40 -5.29
CA ASP A 73 21.09 -18.40 -6.59
C ASP A 73 21.51 -16.98 -7.03
N ASP A 74 22.81 -16.82 -7.33
CA ASP A 74 23.44 -15.56 -7.79
C ASP A 74 22.64 -14.86 -8.91
N ASP A 75 22.21 -15.61 -9.94
CA ASP A 75 21.48 -15.09 -11.10
C ASP A 75 20.13 -14.44 -10.70
N PHE A 76 19.44 -14.98 -9.69
CA PHE A 76 18.17 -14.42 -9.22
C PHE A 76 18.42 -13.14 -8.42
N LEU A 77 19.38 -13.16 -7.50
CA LEU A 77 19.80 -12.02 -6.70
C LEU A 77 20.26 -10.86 -7.58
N GLU A 78 21.09 -11.10 -8.59
CA GLU A 78 21.56 -10.05 -9.50
C GLU A 78 20.39 -9.40 -10.25
N SER A 79 19.43 -10.21 -10.75
CA SER A 79 18.24 -9.69 -11.43
C SER A 79 17.39 -8.78 -10.51
N TYR A 80 17.28 -9.13 -9.23
CA TYR A 80 16.53 -8.35 -8.25
C TYR A 80 17.29 -7.09 -7.80
N LYS A 81 18.61 -7.18 -7.57
CA LYS A 81 19.50 -6.01 -7.34
C LYS A 81 19.38 -5.01 -8.50
N GLN A 82 19.39 -5.47 -9.75
CA GLN A 82 19.19 -4.63 -10.93
C GLN A 82 17.80 -3.98 -10.97
N LYS A 83 16.72 -4.71 -10.68
CA LYS A 83 15.34 -4.17 -10.59
C LYS A 83 15.27 -3.05 -9.54
N ARG A 84 15.78 -3.29 -8.33
CA ARG A 84 15.75 -2.35 -7.21
C ARG A 84 16.60 -1.11 -7.45
N MET A 85 17.79 -1.26 -8.03
CA MET A 85 18.62 -0.13 -8.49
C MET A 85 17.90 0.69 -9.56
N GLY A 86 17.14 0.05 -10.46
CA GLY A 86 16.28 0.72 -11.44
C GLY A 86 15.19 1.59 -10.79
N GLU A 87 14.58 1.13 -9.69
CA GLU A 87 13.60 1.90 -8.91
C GLU A 87 14.23 3.11 -8.21
N ILE A 88 15.39 2.92 -7.57
CA ILE A 88 16.14 4.00 -6.92
C ILE A 88 16.54 5.08 -7.95
N LEU A 89 17.01 4.68 -9.14
CA LEU A 89 17.32 5.60 -10.23
C LEU A 89 16.08 6.35 -10.76
N LYS A 90 14.90 5.72 -10.77
CA LYS A 90 13.62 6.39 -11.11
C LYS A 90 13.26 7.43 -10.04
N LEU A 91 13.36 7.09 -8.75
CA LEU A 91 13.09 8.01 -7.63
C LEU A 91 14.08 9.18 -7.61
N GLN A 92 15.37 8.94 -7.89
CA GLN A 92 16.37 10.02 -8.04
C GLN A 92 16.03 10.96 -9.22
N LYS A 93 15.59 10.44 -10.36
CA LYS A 93 15.12 11.26 -11.50
C LYS A 93 13.82 12.00 -11.22
N ALA A 94 12.96 11.46 -10.35
CA ALA A 94 11.74 12.10 -9.89
C ALA A 94 11.98 13.17 -8.80
N SER A 95 13.11 13.09 -8.09
CA SER A 95 13.49 13.97 -6.97
C SER A 95 13.83 15.40 -7.42
N LYS A 96 12.80 16.18 -7.77
CA LYS A 96 12.90 17.56 -8.28
C LYS A 96 12.61 18.62 -7.22
N PHE A 97 12.09 18.21 -6.07
CA PHE A 97 11.74 19.04 -4.93
C PHE A 97 12.68 18.74 -3.75
N GLY A 98 12.31 19.14 -2.53
CA GLY A 98 13.21 19.10 -1.37
C GLY A 98 12.95 20.15 -0.29
N GLN A 99 12.01 21.07 -0.55
CA GLN A 99 11.65 22.20 0.31
C GLN A 99 10.17 22.55 0.16
N VAL A 100 9.66 23.37 1.08
CA VAL A 100 8.30 23.92 1.04
C VAL A 100 8.28 25.21 0.20
N PHE A 101 7.47 25.22 -0.85
CA PHE A 101 7.31 26.37 -1.73
C PHE A 101 6.18 27.28 -1.21
N HIS A 102 6.53 28.52 -0.86
CA HIS A 102 5.56 29.51 -0.40
C HIS A 102 5.05 30.30 -1.60
N ILE A 103 3.74 30.29 -1.84
CA ILE A 103 3.13 30.89 -3.04
C ILE A 103 2.00 31.87 -2.70
N ASN A 104 1.55 32.63 -3.71
CA ASN A 104 0.41 33.53 -3.65
C ASN A 104 -0.72 33.10 -4.59
N LYS A 105 -1.90 33.70 -4.45
CA LYS A 105 -3.11 33.40 -5.25
C LYS A 105 -2.89 33.37 -6.77
N PRO A 106 -2.12 34.28 -7.40
CA PRO A 106 -1.89 34.23 -8.86
C PRO A 106 -1.06 33.03 -9.31
N GLU A 107 -0.25 32.46 -8.42
CA GLU A 107 0.65 31.33 -8.71
C GLU A 107 -0.05 29.98 -8.50
N TYR A 108 -1.22 29.97 -7.85
CA TYR A 108 -1.94 28.77 -7.42
C TYR A 108 -2.14 27.76 -8.56
N ALA A 109 -2.76 28.17 -9.68
CA ALA A 109 -3.04 27.26 -10.80
C ALA A 109 -1.77 26.63 -11.39
N LYS A 110 -0.71 27.44 -11.58
CA LYS A 110 0.57 27.02 -12.15
C LYS A 110 1.38 26.13 -11.22
N GLU A 111 1.42 26.48 -9.94
CA GLU A 111 2.26 25.81 -8.94
C GLU A 111 1.57 24.61 -8.28
N ILE A 112 0.25 24.46 -8.44
CA ILE A 112 -0.53 23.34 -7.90
C ILE A 112 -1.17 22.53 -9.03
N THR A 113 -2.19 23.05 -9.71
CA THR A 113 -2.97 22.31 -10.71
C THR A 113 -2.09 21.85 -11.88
N GLU A 114 -1.52 22.78 -12.65
CA GLU A 114 -0.60 22.47 -13.75
C GLU A 114 0.66 21.74 -13.28
N ALA A 115 1.09 21.97 -12.03
CA ALA A 115 2.26 21.28 -11.49
C ALA A 115 1.96 19.79 -11.25
N SER A 116 0.74 19.45 -10.86
CA SER A 116 0.31 18.07 -10.61
C SER A 116 0.09 17.24 -11.88
N GLU A 117 -0.10 17.91 -13.02
CA GLU A 117 -0.22 17.30 -14.36
C GLU A 117 1.15 17.04 -15.02
N LYS A 118 2.25 17.64 -14.50
CA LYS A 118 3.57 17.54 -15.15
C LYS A 118 4.20 16.16 -14.97
N GLY A 119 4.59 15.57 -16.09
CA GLY A 119 5.24 14.26 -16.16
C GLY A 119 4.25 13.12 -16.42
N GLU A 120 4.76 12.02 -16.96
CA GLU A 120 3.96 10.88 -17.44
C GLU A 120 3.00 10.30 -16.38
N ASN A 121 3.45 10.23 -15.13
CA ASN A 121 2.64 9.73 -14.01
C ASN A 121 1.93 10.82 -13.20
N GLY A 122 2.06 12.10 -13.60
CA GLY A 122 1.71 13.25 -12.77
C GLY A 122 2.64 13.42 -11.55
N VAL A 123 2.42 14.49 -10.79
CA VAL A 123 3.12 14.78 -9.52
C VAL A 123 2.08 15.00 -8.44
N TYR A 124 2.31 14.45 -7.26
CA TYR A 124 1.50 14.77 -6.09
C TYR A 124 1.92 16.12 -5.52
N VAL A 125 0.95 17.05 -5.40
CA VAL A 125 1.17 18.37 -4.82
C VAL A 125 0.35 18.50 -3.54
N LEU A 126 1.03 18.63 -2.41
CA LEU A 126 0.44 18.84 -1.10
C LEU A 126 0.40 20.34 -0.79
N VAL A 127 -0.80 20.86 -0.52
CA VAL A 127 -1.09 22.27 -0.32
C VAL A 127 -1.54 22.48 1.12
N HIS A 128 -0.72 23.19 1.90
CA HIS A 128 -1.07 23.68 3.23
C HIS A 128 -1.65 25.10 3.11
N MET A 129 -2.95 25.23 3.38
CA MET A 129 -3.59 26.51 3.66
C MET A 129 -3.37 26.88 5.12
N SER A 130 -2.41 27.79 5.39
CA SER A 130 -1.90 28.06 6.73
C SER A 130 -2.48 29.32 7.39
N LEU A 131 -2.41 29.39 8.71
CA LEU A 131 -2.70 30.58 9.51
C LEU A 131 -1.70 30.67 10.68
N SER A 132 -0.86 31.70 10.70
CA SER A 132 0.28 31.80 11.64
C SER A 132 -0.12 31.91 13.13
N THR A 133 -1.32 32.40 13.42
CA THR A 133 -1.89 32.48 14.77
C THR A 133 -2.37 31.11 15.29
N ASN A 134 -2.67 30.18 14.39
CA ASN A 134 -3.21 28.86 14.71
C ASN A 134 -2.08 27.86 15.04
N LEU A 135 -2.22 27.12 16.15
CA LEU A 135 -1.22 26.15 16.61
C LEU A 135 -1.03 24.99 15.62
N GLN A 136 -2.13 24.39 15.16
CA GLN A 136 -2.12 23.26 14.23
C GLN A 136 -1.48 23.62 12.90
N SER A 137 -1.68 24.86 12.41
CA SER A 137 -0.97 25.34 11.21
C SER A 137 0.54 25.36 11.42
N ARG A 138 1.04 25.86 12.56
CA ARG A 138 2.49 25.86 12.83
C ARG A 138 3.07 24.46 12.96
N ILE A 139 2.32 23.52 13.53
CA ILE A 139 2.70 22.09 13.57
C ILE A 139 2.82 21.55 12.14
N LEU A 140 1.79 21.73 11.30
CA LEU A 140 1.81 21.24 9.93
C LEU A 140 2.91 21.89 9.08
N SER A 141 3.20 23.19 9.23
CA SER A 141 4.33 23.85 8.54
C SER A 141 5.67 23.20 8.87
N ASN A 142 5.92 22.84 10.14
CA ASN A 142 7.16 22.16 10.54
C ASN A 142 7.24 20.75 9.93
N LEU A 143 6.15 19.96 10.02
CA LEU A 143 6.07 18.63 9.43
C LEU A 143 6.24 18.66 7.90
N PHE A 144 5.72 19.71 7.23
CA PHE A 144 5.94 19.95 5.81
C PHE A 144 7.41 20.16 5.46
N VAL A 145 8.21 20.84 6.30
CA VAL A 145 9.65 21.03 6.08
C VAL A 145 10.41 19.71 6.23
N GLU A 146 10.05 18.88 7.19
CA GLU A 146 10.63 17.54 7.38
C GLU A 146 10.26 16.61 6.23
N ALA A 147 8.97 16.51 5.90
CA ALA A 147 8.46 15.68 4.82
C ALA A 147 9.01 16.11 3.45
N ALA A 148 9.15 17.41 3.17
CA ALA A 148 9.70 17.88 1.89
C ALA A 148 11.17 17.49 1.68
N ARG A 149 11.98 17.45 2.74
CA ARG A 149 13.39 16.99 2.66
C ARG A 149 13.49 15.49 2.35
N LYS A 150 12.50 14.74 2.82
CA LYS A 150 12.39 13.27 2.77
C LYS A 150 11.81 12.80 1.43
N PHE A 151 10.69 13.39 1.02
CA PHE A 151 9.93 13.03 -0.18
C PHE A 151 10.14 14.07 -1.29
N LYS A 152 11.35 14.07 -1.89
CA LYS A 152 11.79 15.02 -2.93
C LYS A 152 11.08 14.87 -4.29
N ASP A 153 10.36 13.76 -4.47
CA ASP A 153 9.46 13.42 -5.56
C ASP A 153 8.07 14.07 -5.42
N LEU A 154 7.66 14.41 -4.19
CA LEU A 154 6.41 15.12 -3.89
C LEU A 154 6.66 16.63 -3.78
N LYS A 155 5.67 17.43 -4.20
CA LYS A 155 5.75 18.88 -4.08
C LYS A 155 4.97 19.38 -2.86
N PHE A 156 5.66 20.04 -1.94
CA PHE A 156 5.03 20.67 -0.76
C PHE A 156 4.89 22.17 -0.97
N VAL A 157 3.67 22.68 -0.81
CA VAL A 157 3.30 24.07 -1.07
C VAL A 157 2.59 24.65 0.14
N GLU A 158 2.95 25.85 0.56
CA GLU A 158 2.23 26.59 1.59
C GLU A 158 1.69 27.93 1.05
N ILE A 159 0.44 28.24 1.39
CA ILE A 159 -0.21 29.52 1.10
C ILE A 159 -1.04 29.96 2.31
N PRO A 160 -0.91 31.21 2.79
CA PRO A 160 -1.79 31.70 3.85
C PRO A 160 -3.27 31.63 3.42
N GLY A 161 -4.13 31.05 4.25
CA GLY A 161 -5.53 30.75 3.89
C GLY A 161 -6.30 31.99 3.42
N ASN A 162 -6.09 33.12 4.09
CA ASN A 162 -6.65 34.43 3.74
C ASN A 162 -6.13 35.05 2.43
N ARG A 163 -4.94 34.63 1.96
CA ARG A 163 -4.41 35.01 0.63
C ARG A 163 -4.94 34.10 -0.46
N CYS A 164 -5.15 32.82 -0.16
CA CYS A 164 -5.72 31.85 -1.10
C CYS A 164 -7.20 32.17 -1.40
N ILE A 165 -8.00 32.30 -0.35
CA ILE A 165 -9.45 32.55 -0.42
C ILE A 165 -9.79 33.74 0.48
N GLU A 166 -10.50 34.71 -0.08
CA GLU A 166 -10.94 35.90 0.66
C GLU A 166 -11.94 35.51 1.75
N ASN A 167 -11.72 36.03 2.98
CA ASN A 167 -12.52 35.71 4.16
C ASN A 167 -12.58 34.20 4.50
N TYR A 168 -11.55 33.43 4.17
CA TYR A 168 -11.47 32.02 4.55
C TYR A 168 -11.58 31.84 6.09
N PRO A 169 -12.49 30.98 6.61
CA PRO A 169 -12.70 30.88 8.05
C PRO A 169 -11.46 30.39 8.80
N GLU A 170 -10.97 31.17 9.77
CA GLU A 170 -9.76 30.84 10.55
C GLU A 170 -9.84 29.48 11.26
N LYS A 171 -11.06 29.09 11.70
CA LYS A 171 -11.34 27.79 12.32
C LYS A 171 -11.14 26.58 11.40
N ASN A 172 -11.07 26.81 10.08
CA ASN A 172 -10.79 25.77 9.08
C ASN A 172 -9.28 25.63 8.82
N CYS A 173 -8.45 26.54 9.35
CA CYS A 173 -7.00 26.42 9.24
C CYS A 173 -6.43 25.49 10.33
N PRO A 174 -5.42 24.66 10.02
CA PRO A 174 -4.88 24.42 8.69
C PRO A 174 -5.85 23.62 7.83
N THR A 175 -5.82 23.82 6.51
CA THR A 175 -6.45 22.89 5.56
C THR A 175 -5.36 22.29 4.68
N LEU A 176 -5.37 20.97 4.54
CA LEU A 176 -4.45 20.19 3.72
C LEU A 176 -5.19 19.65 2.49
N ILE A 177 -4.76 20.05 1.30
CA ILE A 177 -5.33 19.59 0.02
C ILE A 177 -4.24 18.86 -0.75
N ILE A 178 -4.54 17.69 -1.29
CA ILE A 178 -3.62 16.88 -2.11
C ILE A 178 -4.15 16.85 -3.53
N TYR A 179 -3.34 17.31 -4.47
CA TYR A 179 -3.60 17.30 -5.91
C TYR A 179 -2.78 16.23 -6.63
N HIS A 180 -3.36 15.64 -7.67
CA HIS A 180 -2.69 14.74 -8.62
C HIS A 180 -3.37 14.87 -9.99
N LYS A 181 -2.60 14.99 -11.07
CA LYS A 181 -3.12 15.03 -12.45
C LYS A 181 -4.25 16.07 -12.68
N GLY A 182 -4.15 17.22 -12.03
CA GLY A 182 -5.10 18.34 -12.12
C GLY A 182 -6.27 18.26 -11.12
N GLU A 183 -6.52 17.10 -10.52
CA GLU A 183 -7.68 16.85 -9.65
C GLU A 183 -7.32 16.86 -8.15
N VAL A 184 -8.32 17.11 -7.29
CA VAL A 184 -8.20 17.02 -5.84
C VAL A 184 -8.43 15.57 -5.40
N VAL A 185 -7.38 14.89 -4.95
CA VAL A 185 -7.44 13.52 -4.43
C VAL A 185 -7.94 13.48 -2.98
N LYS A 186 -7.50 14.45 -2.17
CA LYS A 186 -7.85 14.54 -0.75
C LYS A 186 -7.97 15.98 -0.30
N ASN A 187 -8.94 16.25 0.57
CA ASN A 187 -9.10 17.52 1.27
C ASN A 187 -9.37 17.22 2.74
N LEU A 188 -8.53 17.76 3.63
CA LEU A 188 -8.63 17.64 5.08
C LEU A 188 -8.70 19.04 5.69
N VAL A 189 -9.85 19.37 6.27
CA VAL A 189 -10.06 20.62 7.00
C VAL A 189 -9.70 20.38 8.47
N THR A 190 -8.78 21.15 9.02
CA THR A 190 -8.08 20.95 10.32
C THR A 190 -7.25 19.65 10.39
N LEU A 191 -6.45 19.52 11.45
CA LEU A 191 -5.70 18.29 11.73
C LEU A 191 -6.51 17.22 12.49
N LEU A 192 -7.83 17.38 12.67
CA LEU A 192 -8.65 16.44 13.45
C LEU A 192 -8.52 14.98 12.99
N MET A 193 -8.37 14.74 11.68
CA MET A 193 -8.18 13.40 11.09
C MET A 193 -6.72 12.88 11.19
N LEU A 194 -5.82 13.67 11.77
CA LEU A 194 -4.37 13.44 11.88
C LEU A 194 -3.86 13.57 13.33
N GLY A 195 -4.74 13.49 14.34
CA GLY A 195 -4.37 13.65 15.76
C GLY A 195 -4.45 15.08 16.31
N GLY A 196 -4.90 16.06 15.53
CA GLY A 196 -5.23 17.41 15.99
C GLY A 196 -4.01 18.22 16.42
N ASN A 197 -3.81 18.38 17.74
CA ASN A 197 -2.66 19.11 18.28
C ASN A 197 -1.42 18.22 18.46
N ASP A 198 -1.59 16.90 18.45
CA ASP A 198 -0.52 15.93 18.69
C ASP A 198 -0.04 15.24 17.39
N THR A 199 -0.43 15.78 16.22
CA THR A 199 -0.05 15.28 14.89
C THR A 199 1.46 15.19 14.75
N LYS A 200 1.96 14.00 14.39
CA LYS A 200 3.38 13.72 14.17
C LYS A 200 3.67 13.48 12.69
N LEU A 201 4.96 13.42 12.35
CA LEU A 201 5.42 13.06 11.00
C LEU A 201 4.87 11.68 10.58
N LEU A 202 4.76 10.73 11.52
CA LEU A 202 4.19 9.40 11.29
C LEU A 202 2.73 9.46 10.80
N ASP A 203 1.91 10.39 11.29
CA ASP A 203 0.50 10.52 10.89
C ASP A 203 0.37 11.13 9.49
N LEU A 204 1.24 12.08 9.15
CA LEU A 204 1.38 12.61 7.80
C LEU A 204 1.87 11.53 6.82
N GLU A 205 2.82 10.68 7.22
CA GLU A 205 3.30 9.56 6.41
C GLU A 205 2.22 8.48 6.18
N LYS A 206 1.44 8.13 7.22
CA LYS A 206 0.26 7.26 7.06
C LYS A 206 -0.75 7.83 6.06
N LEU A 207 -0.99 9.14 6.07
CA LEU A 207 -1.86 9.79 5.08
C LEU A 207 -1.27 9.72 3.66
N LEU A 208 0.04 9.96 3.50
CA LEU A 208 0.71 9.85 2.20
C LEU A 208 0.57 8.44 1.61
N VAL A 209 0.71 7.41 2.44
CA VAL A 209 0.50 6.02 2.05
C VAL A 209 -0.97 5.75 1.72
N GLN A 210 -1.91 6.13 2.60
CA GLN A 210 -3.36 5.93 2.40
C GLN A 210 -3.90 6.57 1.10
N VAL A 211 -3.30 7.69 0.68
CA VAL A 211 -3.68 8.42 -0.54
C VAL A 211 -2.96 7.87 -1.79
N GLY A 212 -1.95 7.02 -1.64
CA GLY A 212 -1.13 6.51 -2.74
C GLY A 212 -0.06 7.48 -3.23
N CYS A 213 0.29 8.50 -2.43
CA CYS A 213 1.40 9.42 -2.70
C CYS A 213 2.77 8.71 -2.59
N VAL A 214 2.86 7.74 -1.67
CA VAL A 214 4.07 6.97 -1.35
C VAL A 214 3.68 5.50 -1.21
N ASN A 215 4.53 4.57 -1.65
CA ASN A 215 4.30 3.13 -1.50
C ASN A 215 4.46 2.71 -0.03
N GLU A 216 3.65 1.76 0.47
CA GLU A 216 3.75 1.24 1.84
C GLU A 216 5.16 0.72 2.20
N HIS A 217 5.90 0.22 1.21
CA HIS A 217 7.24 -0.36 1.32
C HIS A 217 8.38 0.63 0.96
N ASP A 218 8.10 1.93 0.91
CA ASP A 218 9.14 2.94 0.69
C ASP A 218 10.09 3.01 1.92
N SER A 219 11.38 2.76 1.72
CA SER A 219 12.40 2.73 2.78
C SER A 219 12.61 4.08 3.48
N ARG A 220 12.02 5.16 2.94
CA ARG A 220 11.96 6.44 3.62
C ARG A 220 10.99 6.40 4.79
N LEU A 221 9.85 5.71 4.71
CA LEU A 221 8.81 5.76 5.76
C LEU A 221 9.35 5.33 7.12
N LEU A 222 8.99 6.06 8.19
CA LEU A 222 9.45 5.77 9.56
C LEU A 222 9.09 4.35 10.00
N ILE A 223 7.94 3.83 9.54
CA ILE A 223 7.46 2.46 9.78
C ILE A 223 8.46 1.40 9.25
N ASN A 224 9.19 1.74 8.19
CA ASN A 224 10.16 0.86 7.52
C ASN A 224 11.62 1.13 7.95
N GLN A 225 11.85 2.15 8.78
CA GLN A 225 13.17 2.50 9.32
C GLN A 225 13.43 1.87 10.71
N SER A 226 12.47 1.10 11.23
CA SER A 226 12.52 0.45 12.54
C SER A 226 13.40 -0.82 12.57
N ALA A 227 14.64 -0.73 12.09
CA ALA A 227 15.68 -1.73 12.34
C ALA A 227 16.30 -1.57 13.74
N ASP A 228 16.40 -0.33 14.24
CA ASP A 228 16.97 -0.01 15.56
C ASP A 228 15.95 0.58 16.55
N GLY A 229 15.28 -0.30 17.29
CA GLY A 229 15.20 -0.14 18.75
C GLY A 229 14.13 0.73 19.41
N LEU A 230 13.03 1.15 18.76
CA LEU A 230 11.89 1.80 19.45
C LEU A 230 10.50 1.29 19.02
N ASP A 231 9.68 1.02 20.04
CA ASP A 231 8.21 0.86 20.08
C ASP A 231 7.55 -0.34 19.37
N GLU A 232 7.30 -1.42 20.13
CA GLU A 232 6.37 -2.52 19.75
C GLU A 232 4.93 -2.04 19.48
N ASP A 233 4.55 -0.88 20.03
CA ASP A 233 3.22 -0.27 19.88
C ASP A 233 2.85 0.01 18.42
N ILE A 234 3.83 0.31 17.55
CA ILE A 234 3.59 0.53 16.11
C ILE A 234 3.10 -0.76 15.43
N LYS A 235 3.63 -1.93 15.85
CA LYS A 235 3.18 -3.24 15.33
C LYS A 235 1.79 -3.59 15.83
N HIS A 236 1.44 -3.22 17.07
CA HIS A 236 0.13 -3.51 17.65
C HIS A 236 -1.03 -2.77 16.96
N LEU A 237 -0.85 -1.51 16.55
CA LEU A 237 -1.87 -0.74 15.83
C LEU A 237 -2.24 -1.41 14.49
N ASN A 238 -1.26 -1.91 13.73
CA ASN A 238 -1.49 -2.59 12.44
C ASN A 238 -2.27 -3.91 12.56
N ILE A 239 -2.29 -4.54 13.74
CA ILE A 239 -3.07 -5.77 13.99
C ILE A 239 -4.55 -5.45 14.25
N ILE A 240 -4.85 -4.28 14.82
CA ILE A 240 -6.22 -3.88 15.17
C ILE A 240 -6.99 -3.47 13.91
N ASP A 241 -6.42 -2.62 13.05
CA ASP A 241 -7.10 -2.17 11.83
C ASP A 241 -7.35 -3.30 10.82
N LYS A 242 -6.41 -4.26 10.68
CA LYS A 242 -6.61 -5.44 9.82
C LYS A 242 -7.72 -6.39 10.31
N ARG A 243 -8.19 -6.25 11.57
CA ARG A 243 -9.29 -7.05 12.14
C ARG A 243 -10.65 -6.36 12.10
N GLY A 244 -10.73 -5.08 11.74
CA GLY A 244 -12.00 -4.33 11.64
C GLY A 244 -12.91 -4.77 10.48
N GLY A 245 -12.40 -5.57 9.54
CA GLY A 245 -13.07 -5.97 8.30
C GLY A 245 -14.07 -7.14 8.39
N ILE A 246 -14.79 -7.34 9.50
CA ILE A 246 -15.80 -8.42 9.61
C ILE A 246 -17.21 -7.86 9.40
N ARG A 247 -17.76 -8.13 8.20
CA ARG A 247 -19.19 -7.98 7.91
C ARG A 247 -20.01 -8.92 8.81
N SER A 248 -20.89 -8.37 9.64
CA SER A 248 -21.95 -9.12 10.32
C SER A 248 -23.24 -8.31 10.33
N GLY A 249 -24.20 -8.72 9.51
CA GLY A 249 -25.55 -8.17 9.55
C GLY A 249 -26.34 -8.83 10.67
N ILE A 250 -26.72 -8.09 11.71
CA ILE A 250 -27.69 -8.53 12.71
C ILE A 250 -28.92 -7.62 12.64
N GLN A 251 -29.97 -8.13 11.98
CA GLN A 251 -31.33 -7.69 12.27
C GLN A 251 -31.72 -8.22 13.65
N GLY A 252 -32.05 -7.34 14.61
CA GLY A 252 -32.49 -7.81 15.91
C GLY A 252 -32.57 -6.73 16.98
N LYS A 253 -33.74 -6.07 17.04
CA LYS A 253 -34.37 -5.46 18.23
C LYS A 253 -33.56 -5.54 19.54
N PHE A 254 -33.27 -4.40 20.18
CA PHE A 254 -33.55 -4.22 21.60
C PHE A 254 -33.79 -2.73 21.94
N ASN A 255 -34.58 -2.50 22.98
CA ASN A 255 -35.33 -1.26 23.25
C ASN A 255 -34.49 -0.02 23.60
N LEU A 256 -35.01 1.16 23.25
CA LEU A 256 -34.72 2.39 23.99
C LEU A 256 -35.29 2.27 25.42
N GLY A 257 -34.51 2.67 26.42
CA GLY A 257 -34.95 2.81 27.81
C GLY A 257 -34.72 4.24 28.31
N THR A 258 -35.72 5.10 28.18
CA THR A 258 -35.74 6.43 28.81
C THR A 258 -35.99 6.29 30.31
N GLY A 259 -35.11 6.84 31.16
CA GLY A 259 -35.25 6.80 32.62
C GLY A 259 -35.08 8.18 33.25
N THR A 260 -36.17 8.94 33.35
CA THR A 260 -36.28 10.15 34.17
C THR A 260 -37.13 9.87 35.40
N ASN A 261 -36.57 10.11 36.60
CA ASN A 261 -37.19 10.55 37.87
C ASN A 261 -36.18 10.23 38.99
N ASN A 262 -35.61 11.17 39.74
CA ASN A 262 -36.20 12.18 40.63
C ASN A 262 -36.65 11.64 42.00
N SER A 263 -35.74 11.70 42.99
CA SER A 263 -36.06 12.09 44.37
C SER A 263 -34.79 12.48 45.15
N SER A 264 -34.92 13.54 45.93
CA SER A 264 -33.99 14.02 46.95
C SER A 264 -34.01 13.18 48.22
N ASP A 265 -32.86 13.04 48.88
CA ASP A 265 -32.63 12.90 50.34
C ASP A 265 -31.17 13.40 50.52
N GLU A 266 -30.86 14.55 51.11
CA GLU A 266 -30.89 14.96 52.54
C GLU A 266 -29.95 14.17 53.48
N GLU A 267 -28.95 14.92 53.97
CA GLU A 267 -28.21 14.86 55.25
C GLU A 267 -27.15 13.76 55.57
N ASP A 268 -25.96 14.29 55.93
CA ASP A 268 -25.16 13.98 57.14
C ASP A 268 -24.21 12.76 57.28
N PHE A 269 -22.95 13.10 57.68
CA PHE A 269 -22.17 12.51 58.80
C PHE A 269 -21.64 11.05 58.61
N PHE A 270 -20.38 10.65 58.78
CA PHE A 270 -19.09 11.15 59.33
C PHE A 270 -17.97 10.84 58.29
N ASP A 271 -16.69 11.23 58.41
CA ASP A 271 -15.89 11.94 59.44
C ASP A 271 -14.98 12.98 58.76
#